data_AF-A0A956PMN2-F1
#
_entry.id   AF-A0A956PMN2-F1
#
_cell.length_a   1.000
_cell.length_b   1.000
_cell.length_c   1.000
_cell.angle_alpha   90.00
_cell.angle_beta   90.00
_cell.angle_gamma   90.00
#
_symmetry.space_group_name_H-M   'P 1'
#
loop_
_entity.id
_entity.type
_entity.pdbx_description
1 polymer ?
#
loop_
_entity_poly.entity_id
_entity_poly.type
_entity_poly.pdbx_seq_one_letter_code
_entity_poly.pdbx_strand_id
1 'polypeptide(L)'
;MSGFDLQAFLNDQRSEGVQDSEGSFTVAREKALTKMAHYALPSEYSWVLKVVQAANCWQAEVLEIVQTRVATSFYFNPADPDQLPTDEEIISALQSGNLKGPVGLLGMALCALVQQANLSFVLAVRRGPDTQKPIYAGDDTTALDSQTREEWTSMARQGVRLTVSHFRGKEGFIGRYTPTIAGVPRRDVEIVRCLEEKAFASHTAITVDRRLLTSVSCSKLGMFEAIYRPFMSGRFEEEKVSDSVVHSPLPDRHIFSKIRLAPPQPGPHFLICSLEWRVQRALATGEGPFAGLPFPPRHRVYWVRHGVVVAEKNIHNTTSGTCFCLFLPAESHRSDLTGLAIEFEEDEKEKVVRFAGQSARALVQEGTSYLSRNGNFENEDTGEWTFTAPAEVSISAAGFSVATESLLSIVHYVQKVRDKAIEALNELVQLPGSRSKLIENWKPFVVADLSAVSHDIDRFRLVQF
;
A
#
# COMPACT_ATOMS: atom_id res chain seq x y z
N MET A 1 41.20 55.83 17.46
CA MET A 1 40.61 55.61 16.12
C MET A 1 39.14 55.32 16.35
N SER A 2 38.28 56.33 16.16
CA SER A 2 36.83 56.22 16.33
C SER A 2 36.25 55.34 15.22
N GLY A 3 35.44 54.35 15.61
CA GLY A 3 34.90 53.34 14.73
C GLY A 3 34.05 53.93 13.61
N PHE A 4 34.20 53.35 12.42
CA PHE A 4 33.37 53.60 11.27
C PHE A 4 31.91 53.22 11.59
N ASP A 5 31.02 54.20 11.62
CA ASP A 5 29.59 53.97 11.82
C ASP A 5 28.94 53.57 10.49
N LEU A 6 28.90 52.26 10.27
CA LEU A 6 28.27 51.63 9.11
C LEU A 6 26.81 52.06 8.95
N GLN A 7 26.11 52.34 10.05
CA GLN A 7 24.69 52.73 10.02
C GLN A 7 24.52 54.14 9.45
N ALA A 8 25.41 55.07 9.84
CA ALA A 8 25.44 56.43 9.29
C ALA A 8 25.79 56.41 7.80
N PHE A 9 26.80 55.62 7.39
CA PHE A 9 27.20 55.48 5.99
C PHE A 9 26.08 54.90 5.11
N LEU A 10 25.37 53.86 5.59
CA LEU A 10 24.26 53.25 4.86
C LEU A 10 23.06 54.20 4.71
N ASN A 11 22.80 55.06 5.69
CA ASN A 11 21.73 56.05 5.62
C ASN A 11 22.05 57.17 4.61
N ASP A 12 23.30 57.63 4.54
CA ASP A 12 23.75 58.61 3.55
C ASP A 12 23.61 58.05 2.12
N GLN A 13 24.06 56.81 1.89
CA GLN A 13 23.95 56.14 0.58
C GLN A 13 22.50 55.85 0.17
N ARG A 14 21.58 55.74 1.14
CA ARG A 14 20.14 55.59 0.87
C ARG A 14 19.49 56.87 0.35
N SER A 15 20.07 58.04 0.66
CA SER A 15 19.58 59.34 0.17
C SER A 15 20.02 59.63 -1.27
N GLU A 16 21.10 59.00 -1.73
CA GLU A 16 21.62 59.12 -3.10
C GLU A 16 20.99 58.11 -4.07
N GLY A 17 20.34 57.05 -3.57
CA GLY A 17 19.64 56.05 -4.36
C GLY A 17 18.16 56.38 -4.56
N VAL A 18 17.73 56.65 -5.80
CA VAL A 18 16.29 56.65 -6.14
C VAL A 18 15.79 55.22 -6.00
N GLN A 19 14.87 54.97 -5.07
CA GLN A 19 14.17 53.69 -4.94
C GLN A 19 13.30 53.48 -6.20
N ASP A 20 13.83 52.74 -7.18
CA ASP A 20 13.23 52.61 -8.51
C ASP A 20 12.11 51.55 -8.61
N SER A 21 11.82 50.80 -7.53
CA SER A 21 10.57 50.04 -7.40
C SER A 21 10.42 49.32 -6.05
N GLU A 22 9.19 49.30 -5.53
CA GLU A 22 8.72 48.22 -4.65
C GLU A 22 8.08 47.14 -5.54
N GLY A 23 8.88 46.18 -5.98
CA GLY A 23 8.35 44.98 -6.64
C GLY A 23 7.84 44.00 -5.58
N SER A 24 6.52 43.86 -5.43
CA SER A 24 6.00 42.69 -4.69
C SER A 24 6.19 41.45 -5.57
N PHE A 25 6.80 40.39 -5.05
CA PHE A 25 6.86 39.10 -5.72
C PHE A 25 5.45 38.49 -5.77
N THR A 26 4.67 38.81 -6.79
CA THR A 26 3.40 38.12 -7.04
C THR A 26 3.67 36.80 -7.74
N VAL A 27 3.46 35.69 -7.04
CA VAL A 27 3.46 34.37 -7.65
C VAL A 27 2.19 34.24 -8.49
N ALA A 28 2.35 34.03 -9.81
CA ALA A 28 1.22 33.68 -10.67
C ALA A 28 0.66 32.32 -10.23
N ARG A 29 -0.42 32.34 -9.44
CA ARG A 29 -0.98 31.19 -8.72
C ARG A 29 -1.26 30.00 -9.63
N GLU A 30 -1.83 30.24 -10.81
CA GLU A 30 -2.08 29.20 -11.81
C GLU A 30 -0.77 28.53 -12.28
N LYS A 31 0.26 29.32 -12.60
CA LYS A 31 1.57 28.78 -12.99
C LYS A 31 2.26 28.04 -11.84
N ALA A 32 2.04 28.47 -10.60
CA ALA A 32 2.54 27.76 -9.43
C ALA A 32 1.82 26.43 -9.20
N LEU A 33 0.49 26.39 -9.36
CA LEU A 33 -0.30 25.16 -9.32
C LEU A 33 0.08 24.20 -10.45
N THR A 34 0.30 24.69 -11.67
CA THR A 34 0.80 23.86 -12.79
C THR A 34 2.18 23.31 -12.50
N LYS A 35 3.11 24.14 -12.00
CA LYS A 35 4.46 23.69 -11.62
C LYS A 35 4.41 22.69 -10.47
N MET A 36 3.61 22.94 -9.45
CA MET A 36 3.40 22.00 -8.35
C MET A 36 2.81 20.70 -8.87
N ALA A 37 1.78 20.73 -9.70
CA ALA A 37 1.19 19.51 -10.23
C ALA A 37 2.16 18.70 -11.10
N HIS A 38 2.98 19.37 -11.91
CA HIS A 38 3.94 18.73 -12.82
C HIS A 38 5.21 18.20 -12.12
N TYR A 39 5.67 18.89 -11.07
CA TYR A 39 6.93 18.58 -10.37
C TYR A 39 6.77 18.12 -8.92
N ALA A 40 5.56 18.11 -8.37
CA ALA A 40 5.35 17.56 -7.03
C ALA A 40 5.61 16.06 -7.11
N LEU A 41 4.77 15.29 -7.79
CA LEU A 41 4.80 13.84 -7.66
C LEU A 41 5.97 13.20 -8.43
N PRO A 42 6.62 12.16 -7.86
CA PRO A 42 7.84 11.58 -8.40
C PRO A 42 7.63 10.75 -9.68
N SER A 43 6.40 10.28 -9.92
CA SER A 43 6.05 9.55 -11.14
C SER A 43 4.64 9.89 -11.61
N GLU A 44 4.37 9.62 -12.89
CA GLU A 44 3.09 9.86 -13.52
C GLU A 44 1.90 9.22 -12.79
N TYR A 45 2.07 8.05 -12.18
CA TYR A 45 1.00 7.31 -11.49
C TYR A 45 0.97 7.53 -9.98
N SER A 46 1.90 8.33 -9.43
CA SER A 46 1.98 8.60 -7.99
C SER A 46 0.75 9.33 -7.43
N TRP A 47 -0.12 9.90 -8.29
CA TRP A 47 -1.41 10.46 -7.86
C TRP A 47 -2.30 9.41 -7.20
N VAL A 48 -2.18 8.13 -7.59
CA VAL A 48 -2.91 7.01 -7.00
C VAL A 48 -2.60 6.91 -5.50
N LEU A 49 -1.33 7.13 -5.12
CA LEU A 49 -0.91 7.11 -3.73
C LEU A 49 -1.55 8.25 -2.93
N LYS A 50 -1.81 9.40 -3.56
CA LYS A 50 -2.52 10.51 -2.90
C LYS A 50 -3.99 10.19 -2.64
N VAL A 51 -4.63 9.44 -3.53
CA VAL A 51 -5.98 8.89 -3.30
C VAL A 51 -5.97 7.92 -2.11
N VAL A 52 -4.98 7.01 -2.05
CA VAL A 52 -4.81 6.10 -0.90
C VAL A 52 -4.59 6.85 0.40
N GLN A 53 -3.70 7.85 0.41
CA GLN A 53 -3.45 8.65 1.60
C GLN A 53 -4.69 9.43 2.05
N ALA A 54 -5.47 9.97 1.11
CA ALA A 54 -6.74 10.63 1.42
C ALA A 54 -7.73 9.65 2.08
N ALA A 55 -7.89 8.44 1.51
CA ALA A 55 -8.76 7.41 2.07
C ALA A 55 -8.34 6.98 3.49
N ASN A 56 -7.03 6.83 3.74
CA ASN A 56 -6.50 6.52 5.07
C ASN A 56 -6.72 7.68 6.05
N CYS A 57 -6.54 8.94 5.62
CA CYS A 57 -6.79 10.11 6.45
C CYS A 57 -8.27 10.28 6.83
N TRP A 58 -9.18 9.90 5.93
CA TRP A 58 -10.61 9.78 6.20
C TRP A 58 -11.00 8.49 6.94
N GLN A 59 -10.01 7.67 7.31
CA GLN A 59 -10.18 6.40 8.01
C GLN A 59 -11.19 5.47 7.32
N ALA A 60 -11.25 5.53 5.98
CA ALA A 60 -12.13 4.67 5.22
C ALA A 60 -11.83 3.20 5.54
N GLU A 61 -12.87 2.39 5.71
CA GLU A 61 -12.70 0.95 5.95
C GLU A 61 -12.12 0.26 4.73
N VAL A 62 -12.64 0.61 3.54
CA VAL A 62 -12.29 0.02 2.26
C VAL A 62 -12.11 1.10 1.19
N LEU A 63 -11.05 0.95 0.40
CA LEU A 63 -10.85 1.61 -0.88
C LEU A 63 -11.09 0.58 -1.99
N GLU A 64 -12.23 0.69 -2.65
CA GLU A 64 -12.65 -0.16 -3.75
C GLU A 64 -12.13 0.42 -5.07
N ILE A 65 -11.44 -0.41 -5.84
CA ILE A 65 -10.89 -0.06 -7.14
C ILE A 65 -11.46 -1.03 -8.16
N VAL A 66 -12.17 -0.50 -9.14
CA VAL A 66 -12.72 -1.28 -10.25
C VAL A 66 -12.05 -0.80 -11.52
N GLN A 67 -11.46 -1.74 -12.26
CA GLN A 67 -10.78 -1.45 -13.50
C GLN A 67 -11.55 -2.00 -14.68
N THR A 68 -11.62 -1.18 -15.72
CA THR A 68 -11.97 -1.61 -17.06
C THR A 68 -10.80 -1.29 -17.96
N ARG A 69 -10.91 -1.71 -19.22
CA ARG A 69 -9.92 -1.34 -20.22
C ARG A 69 -9.79 0.19 -20.44
N VAL A 70 -10.88 0.92 -20.22
CA VAL A 70 -11.01 2.33 -20.61
C VAL A 70 -10.95 3.30 -19.42
N ALA A 71 -11.16 2.80 -18.21
CA ALA A 71 -11.20 3.62 -17.01
C ALA A 71 -10.89 2.81 -15.75
N THR A 72 -10.39 3.51 -14.72
CA THR A 72 -10.27 3.00 -13.35
C THR A 72 -11.13 3.85 -12.43
N SER A 73 -12.00 3.21 -11.65
CA SER A 73 -12.85 3.86 -10.66
C SER A 73 -12.37 3.54 -9.26
N PHE A 74 -12.16 4.56 -8.44
CA PHE A 74 -11.85 4.49 -7.02
C PHE A 74 -13.10 4.89 -6.24
N TYR A 75 -13.45 4.13 -5.23
CA TYR A 75 -14.55 4.44 -4.33
C TYR A 75 -14.13 4.16 -2.89
N PHE A 76 -14.44 5.09 -2.00
CA PHE A 76 -14.29 4.90 -0.56
C PHE A 76 -15.32 5.74 0.18
N ASN A 77 -15.69 5.27 1.37
CA ASN A 77 -16.56 6.02 2.28
C ASN A 77 -15.76 6.35 3.54
N PRO A 78 -15.65 7.64 3.92
CA PRO A 78 -15.06 8.04 5.20
C PRO A 78 -15.73 7.32 6.39
N ALA A 79 -14.96 7.08 7.46
CA ALA A 79 -15.52 6.51 8.70
C ALA A 79 -16.59 7.43 9.32
N ASP A 80 -16.38 8.74 9.21
CA ASP A 80 -17.32 9.78 9.63
C ASP A 80 -17.96 10.43 8.40
N PRO A 81 -19.25 10.16 8.12
CA PRO A 81 -19.96 10.73 6.97
C PRO A 81 -19.98 12.26 6.95
N ASP A 82 -19.90 12.91 8.12
CA ASP A 82 -19.91 14.38 8.23
C ASP A 82 -18.58 15.00 7.74
N GLN A 83 -17.53 14.19 7.60
CA GLN A 83 -16.22 14.59 7.08
C GLN A 83 -16.06 14.44 5.56
N LEU A 84 -17.10 13.94 4.86
CA LEU A 84 -17.12 13.99 3.40
C LEU A 84 -16.95 15.44 2.95
N PRO A 85 -16.13 15.76 1.94
CA PRO A 85 -15.95 17.15 1.50
C PRO A 85 -17.13 17.67 0.68
N THR A 86 -17.31 19.00 0.59
CA THR A 86 -18.21 19.62 -0.39
C THR A 86 -17.46 19.86 -1.70
N ASP A 87 -18.20 20.00 -2.80
CA ASP A 87 -17.61 20.48 -4.06
C ASP A 87 -16.88 21.82 -3.88
N GLU A 88 -17.45 22.74 -3.10
CA GLU A 88 -16.83 24.03 -2.79
C GLU A 88 -15.52 23.89 -2.02
N GLU A 89 -15.43 22.98 -1.06
CA GLU A 89 -14.21 22.69 -0.31
C GLU A 89 -13.12 22.10 -1.22
N ILE A 90 -13.48 21.20 -2.13
CA ILE A 90 -12.55 20.61 -3.10
C ILE A 90 -12.05 21.69 -4.07
N ILE A 91 -12.96 22.47 -4.65
CA ILE A 91 -12.63 23.56 -5.58
C ILE A 91 -11.77 24.62 -4.86
N SER A 92 -12.14 25.00 -3.64
CA SER A 92 -11.40 25.94 -2.82
C SER A 92 -10.02 25.39 -2.44
N ALA A 93 -9.87 24.11 -2.12
CA ALA A 93 -8.56 23.49 -1.87
C ALA A 93 -7.66 23.53 -3.12
N LEU A 94 -8.24 23.19 -4.29
CA LEU A 94 -7.55 23.23 -5.58
C LEU A 94 -7.12 24.65 -5.96
N GLN A 95 -8.00 25.64 -5.77
CA GLN A 95 -7.71 27.04 -6.05
C GLN A 95 -6.75 27.63 -5.02
N SER A 96 -6.90 27.25 -3.74
CA SER A 96 -6.16 27.87 -2.66
C SER A 96 -4.68 27.46 -2.64
N GLY A 97 -4.39 26.26 -3.15
CA GLY A 97 -3.10 25.60 -3.00
C GLY A 97 -2.85 25.07 -1.59
N ASN A 98 -3.87 25.09 -0.71
CA ASN A 98 -3.78 24.49 0.61
C ASN A 98 -3.94 22.97 0.51
N LEU A 99 -2.82 22.28 0.28
CA LEU A 99 -2.78 20.83 0.07
C LEU A 99 -2.65 20.03 1.37
N LYS A 100 -3.10 20.58 2.50
CA LYS A 100 -3.10 19.88 3.80
C LYS A 100 -4.38 19.08 4.02
N GLY A 101 -4.26 17.99 4.79
CA GLY A 101 -5.40 17.14 5.14
C GLY A 101 -5.91 16.28 3.97
N PRO A 102 -7.00 15.52 4.19
CA PRO A 102 -7.50 14.56 3.21
C PRO A 102 -7.99 15.23 1.91
N VAL A 103 -8.64 16.40 2.02
CA VAL A 103 -9.07 17.19 0.84
C VAL A 103 -7.87 17.69 0.05
N GLY A 104 -6.81 18.16 0.72
CA GLY A 104 -5.59 18.60 0.07
C GLY A 104 -4.85 17.46 -0.65
N LEU A 105 -4.81 16.26 -0.05
CA LEU A 105 -4.26 15.07 -0.68
C LEU A 105 -5.06 14.68 -1.93
N LEU A 106 -6.39 14.65 -1.84
CA LEU A 106 -7.25 14.40 -2.99
C LEU A 106 -7.04 15.46 -4.08
N GLY A 107 -7.01 16.74 -3.71
CA GLY A 107 -6.74 17.84 -4.64
C GLY A 107 -5.40 17.71 -5.36
N MET A 108 -4.33 17.34 -4.64
CA MET A 108 -3.03 17.05 -5.24
C MET A 108 -3.10 15.90 -6.25
N ALA A 109 -3.88 14.85 -5.95
CA ALA A 109 -4.12 13.75 -6.88
C ALA A 109 -4.79 14.23 -8.17
N LEU A 110 -5.87 15.01 -8.05
CA LEU A 110 -6.64 15.54 -9.19
C LEU A 110 -5.81 16.49 -10.06
N CYS A 111 -4.99 17.35 -9.42
CA CYS A 111 -4.07 18.22 -10.13
C CYS A 111 -3.03 17.43 -10.93
N ALA A 112 -2.38 16.44 -10.32
CA ALA A 112 -1.37 15.62 -10.99
C ALA A 112 -1.97 14.76 -12.10
N LEU A 113 -3.18 14.22 -11.91
CA LEU A 113 -3.93 13.50 -12.94
C LEU A 113 -4.05 14.29 -14.26
N VAL A 114 -4.44 15.55 -14.17
CA VAL A 114 -4.66 16.39 -15.35
C VAL A 114 -3.35 16.97 -15.88
N GLN A 115 -2.50 17.51 -15.01
CA GLN A 115 -1.34 18.32 -15.42
C GLN A 115 -0.06 17.51 -15.66
N GLN A 116 0.09 16.36 -15.00
CA GLN A 116 1.27 15.48 -15.12
C GLN A 116 0.96 14.26 -15.99
N ALA A 117 -0.12 13.53 -15.68
CA ALA A 117 -0.50 12.31 -16.40
C ALA A 117 -1.27 12.57 -17.71
N ASN A 118 -1.78 13.79 -17.90
CA ASN A 118 -2.63 14.18 -19.02
C ASN A 118 -3.86 13.26 -19.17
N LEU A 119 -4.42 12.83 -18.04
CA LEU A 119 -5.62 12.00 -17.97
C LEU A 119 -6.83 12.85 -17.63
N SER A 120 -8.00 12.29 -17.91
CA SER A 120 -9.28 12.93 -17.62
C SER A 120 -10.00 12.21 -16.49
N PHE A 121 -10.75 12.93 -15.67
CA PHE A 121 -11.46 12.34 -14.54
C PHE A 121 -12.87 12.90 -14.38
N VAL A 122 -13.70 12.11 -13.70
CA VAL A 122 -14.99 12.53 -13.16
C VAL A 122 -15.02 12.13 -11.68
N LEU A 123 -15.39 13.07 -10.82
CA LEU A 123 -15.44 12.97 -9.38
C LEU A 123 -16.86 13.26 -8.92
N ALA A 124 -17.39 12.42 -8.04
CA ALA A 124 -18.64 12.69 -7.34
C ALA A 124 -18.48 12.44 -5.84
N VAL A 125 -19.15 13.29 -5.07
CA VAL A 125 -19.28 13.16 -3.62
C VAL A 125 -20.76 13.05 -3.29
N ARG A 126 -21.13 12.00 -2.57
CA ARG A 126 -22.51 11.78 -2.12
C ARG A 126 -22.58 11.81 -0.60
N ARG A 127 -23.17 12.89 -0.08
CA ARG A 127 -23.41 13.09 1.36
C ARG A 127 -24.81 12.63 1.80
N GLY A 128 -25.73 12.31 0.88
CA GLY A 128 -27.12 11.97 1.20
C GLY A 128 -27.90 11.38 0.02
N PRO A 129 -29.24 11.44 0.04
CA PRO A 129 -30.06 10.94 -1.08
C PRO A 129 -29.75 11.68 -2.38
N ASP A 130 -29.41 12.96 -2.29
CA ASP A 130 -29.00 13.78 -3.43
C ASP A 130 -27.51 13.57 -3.73
N THR A 131 -27.23 13.22 -4.99
CA THR A 131 -25.86 13.21 -5.53
C THR A 131 -25.59 14.59 -6.10
N GLN A 132 -24.51 15.25 -5.64
CA GLN A 132 -24.11 16.54 -6.19
C GLN A 132 -23.69 16.39 -7.65
N LYS A 133 -23.70 17.49 -8.41
CA LYS A 133 -23.27 17.46 -9.81
C LYS A 133 -21.80 17.04 -9.88
N PRO A 134 -21.43 16.13 -10.79
CA PRO A 134 -20.07 15.63 -10.84
C PRO A 134 -19.09 16.72 -11.24
N ILE A 135 -17.95 16.77 -10.55
CA ILE A 135 -16.78 17.57 -10.91
C ILE A 135 -16.00 16.78 -11.95
N TYR A 136 -15.61 17.38 -13.07
CA TYR A 136 -14.83 16.70 -14.10
C TYR A 136 -13.78 17.63 -14.70
N ALA A 137 -12.68 17.04 -15.18
CA ALA A 137 -11.63 17.78 -15.87
C ALA A 137 -10.84 16.86 -16.81
N GLY A 138 -10.28 17.45 -17.86
CA GLY A 138 -9.50 16.76 -18.89
C GLY A 138 -10.26 16.60 -20.21
N ASP A 139 -9.51 16.50 -21.29
CA ASP A 139 -10.01 16.56 -22.67
C ASP A 139 -11.07 15.49 -22.96
N ASP A 140 -10.83 14.26 -22.51
CA ASP A 140 -11.66 13.10 -22.83
C ASP A 140 -13.00 13.13 -22.07
N THR A 141 -13.01 13.50 -20.79
CA THR A 141 -14.26 13.64 -20.03
C THR A 141 -15.05 14.88 -20.42
N THR A 142 -14.39 15.90 -20.98
CA THR A 142 -15.07 17.09 -21.52
C THR A 142 -15.81 16.77 -22.81
N ALA A 143 -15.28 15.83 -23.60
CA ALA A 143 -15.92 15.32 -24.81
C ALA A 143 -17.08 14.34 -24.54
N LEU A 144 -17.24 13.83 -23.31
CA LEU A 144 -18.34 12.96 -22.93
C LEU A 144 -19.67 13.73 -22.85
N ASP A 145 -20.77 13.09 -23.25
CA ASP A 145 -22.10 13.60 -22.95
C ASP A 145 -22.39 13.62 -21.44
N SER A 146 -23.44 14.33 -21.03
CA SER A 146 -23.80 14.46 -19.62
C SER A 146 -24.22 13.12 -19.01
N GLN A 147 -24.93 12.29 -19.77
CA GLN A 147 -25.45 10.99 -19.30
C GLN A 147 -24.30 10.04 -18.94
N THR A 148 -23.30 9.91 -19.81
CA THR A 148 -22.12 9.07 -19.58
C THR A 148 -21.33 9.52 -18.37
N ARG A 149 -21.20 10.84 -18.15
CA ARG A 149 -20.56 11.39 -16.96
C ARG A 149 -21.34 11.06 -15.69
N GLU A 150 -22.67 11.16 -15.73
CA GLU A 150 -23.54 10.77 -14.63
C GLU A 150 -23.41 9.27 -14.34
N GLU A 151 -23.40 8.41 -15.37
CA GLU A 151 -23.18 6.96 -15.23
C GLU A 151 -21.84 6.63 -14.57
N TRP A 152 -20.75 7.30 -14.96
CA TRP A 152 -19.42 7.13 -14.37
C TRP A 152 -19.33 7.57 -12.91
N THR A 153 -20.26 8.40 -12.47
CA THR A 153 -20.38 8.88 -11.09
C THR A 153 -21.47 8.20 -10.29
N SER A 154 -22.30 7.37 -10.93
CA SER A 154 -23.43 6.72 -10.29
C SER A 154 -22.95 5.87 -9.13
N MET A 155 -23.44 6.15 -7.93
CA MET A 155 -23.09 5.42 -6.72
C MET A 155 -24.35 5.22 -5.90
N ALA A 156 -24.59 4.01 -5.39
CA ALA A 156 -25.77 3.72 -4.57
C ALA A 156 -25.63 4.16 -3.10
N ARG A 157 -24.39 4.40 -2.66
CA ARG A 157 -24.03 4.63 -1.25
C ARG A 157 -23.36 6.00 -1.10
N GLN A 158 -23.37 6.54 0.12
CA GLN A 158 -22.59 7.72 0.47
C GLN A 158 -21.09 7.44 0.31
N GLY A 159 -20.33 8.44 -0.08
CA GLY A 159 -18.89 8.31 -0.28
C GLY A 159 -18.33 9.24 -1.35
N VAL A 160 -17.08 8.97 -1.72
CA VAL A 160 -16.35 9.64 -2.81
C VAL A 160 -16.09 8.62 -3.90
N ARG A 161 -16.43 8.96 -5.16
CA ARG A 161 -16.05 8.17 -6.35
C ARG A 161 -15.27 9.03 -7.31
N LEU A 162 -14.08 8.54 -7.65
CA LEU A 162 -13.22 9.11 -8.67
C LEU A 162 -13.09 8.11 -9.81
N THR A 163 -13.60 8.43 -10.98
CA THR A 163 -13.43 7.63 -12.20
C THR A 163 -12.46 8.32 -13.13
N VAL A 164 -11.35 7.66 -13.45
CA VAL A 164 -10.26 8.17 -14.28
C VAL A 164 -10.29 7.46 -15.63
N SER A 165 -10.37 8.23 -16.71
CA SER A 165 -10.23 7.73 -18.07
C SER A 165 -8.78 7.35 -18.36
N HIS A 166 -8.58 6.23 -19.04
CA HIS A 166 -7.27 5.81 -19.52
C HIS A 166 -6.88 6.49 -20.84
N PHE A 167 -7.72 7.36 -21.42
CA PHE A 167 -7.38 8.08 -22.65
C PHE A 167 -6.75 9.43 -22.33
N ARG A 168 -5.60 9.70 -22.95
CA ARG A 168 -5.00 11.04 -22.93
C ARG A 168 -5.64 11.91 -23.99
N GLY A 169 -5.58 13.23 -23.82
CA GLY A 169 -6.24 14.17 -24.74
C GLY A 169 -5.87 14.06 -26.22
N LYS A 170 -4.67 13.57 -26.54
CA LYS A 170 -4.21 13.35 -27.93
C LYS A 170 -4.50 11.94 -28.46
N GLU A 171 -4.93 11.02 -27.61
CA GLU A 171 -5.27 9.64 -27.97
C GLU A 171 -6.74 9.64 -28.37
N GLY A 172 -6.99 9.83 -29.68
CA GLY A 172 -8.33 10.11 -30.21
C GLY A 172 -9.42 9.11 -29.79
N PHE A 173 -10.66 9.60 -29.79
CA PHE A 173 -11.88 8.91 -29.35
C PHE A 173 -12.10 7.51 -29.98
N ILE A 174 -11.55 7.26 -31.17
CA ILE A 174 -11.58 5.94 -31.85
C ILE A 174 -10.92 4.84 -30.99
N GLY A 175 -9.90 5.19 -30.19
CA GLY A 175 -9.22 4.26 -29.28
C GLY A 175 -10.13 3.66 -28.20
N ARG A 176 -11.27 4.31 -27.87
CA ARG A 176 -12.28 3.80 -26.93
C ARG A 176 -12.99 2.55 -27.44
N TYR A 177 -13.24 2.47 -28.75
CA TYR A 177 -14.04 1.39 -29.34
C TYR A 177 -13.20 0.21 -29.81
N THR A 178 -11.89 0.40 -30.05
CA THR A 178 -10.96 -0.67 -30.47
C THR A 178 -9.64 -0.65 -29.70
N PRO A 179 -9.65 -0.66 -28.35
CA PRO A 179 -8.44 -0.55 -27.54
C PRO A 179 -7.48 -1.75 -27.70
N THR A 180 -7.92 -2.87 -28.30
CA THR A 180 -7.06 -4.01 -28.69
C THR A 180 -6.27 -3.77 -29.97
N ILE A 181 -6.78 -2.93 -30.86
CA ILE A 181 -6.19 -2.67 -32.17
C ILE A 181 -5.31 -1.40 -32.10
N ALA A 182 -5.67 -0.45 -31.24
CA ALA A 182 -5.00 0.85 -31.14
C ALA A 182 -3.67 0.86 -30.36
N GLY A 183 -3.22 -0.27 -29.80
CA GLY A 183 -1.94 -0.34 -29.08
C GLY A 183 -1.85 0.60 -27.85
N VAL A 184 -2.98 1.01 -27.29
CA VAL A 184 -3.04 1.95 -26.16
C VAL A 184 -2.32 1.32 -24.95
N PRO A 185 -1.38 2.04 -24.30
CA PRO A 185 -0.69 1.55 -23.12
C PRO A 185 -1.67 1.09 -22.03
N ARG A 186 -1.36 -0.04 -21.39
CA ARG A 186 -2.16 -0.61 -20.29
C ARG A 186 -1.94 0.18 -19.00
N ARG A 187 -2.60 1.33 -18.89
CA ARG A 187 -2.51 2.22 -17.72
C ARG A 187 -3.09 1.61 -16.45
N ASP A 188 -4.07 0.73 -16.61
CA ASP A 188 -4.61 -0.11 -15.55
C ASP A 188 -3.52 -0.89 -14.82
N VAL A 189 -2.56 -1.44 -15.57
CA VAL A 189 -1.44 -2.21 -15.02
C VAL A 189 -0.48 -1.32 -14.21
N GLU A 190 -0.16 -0.13 -14.71
CA GLU A 190 0.72 0.81 -14.01
C GLU A 190 0.09 1.34 -12.71
N ILE A 191 -1.23 1.56 -12.70
CA ILE A 191 -1.98 1.90 -11.48
C ILE A 191 -1.87 0.79 -10.44
N VAL A 192 -2.14 -0.47 -10.84
CA VAL A 192 -2.04 -1.62 -9.92
C VAL A 192 -0.62 -1.82 -9.44
N ARG A 193 0.37 -1.72 -10.32
CA ARG A 193 1.78 -1.81 -9.96
C ARG A 193 2.16 -0.76 -8.92
N CYS A 194 1.73 0.48 -9.09
CA CYS A 194 1.96 1.55 -8.12
C CYS A 194 1.35 1.20 -6.74
N LEU A 195 0.12 0.69 -6.73
CA LEU A 195 -0.55 0.24 -5.50
C LEU A 195 0.18 -0.93 -4.83
N GLU A 196 0.54 -1.97 -5.59
CA GLU A 196 1.26 -3.14 -5.07
C GLU A 196 2.63 -2.76 -4.50
N GLU A 197 3.35 -1.83 -5.15
CA GLU A 197 4.69 -1.43 -4.73
C GLU A 197 4.69 -0.54 -3.47
N LYS A 198 3.64 0.25 -3.25
CA LYS A 198 3.67 1.37 -2.28
C LYS A 198 2.48 1.43 -1.33
N ALA A 199 1.31 0.88 -1.66
CA ALA A 199 0.09 0.98 -0.86
C ALA A 199 -0.27 -0.32 -0.10
N PHE A 200 0.56 -1.36 -0.20
CA PHE A 200 0.29 -2.66 0.43
C PHE A 200 0.22 -2.61 1.96
N ALA A 201 0.84 -1.60 2.60
CA ALA A 201 0.80 -1.36 4.05
C ALA A 201 -0.34 -0.42 4.50
N SER A 202 -1.38 -0.23 3.66
CA SER A 202 -2.51 0.65 3.96
C SER A 202 -3.42 0.10 5.07
N HIS A 203 -3.82 0.97 6.01
CA HIS A 203 -4.76 0.68 7.09
C HIS A 203 -6.22 0.74 6.62
N THR A 204 -6.49 1.40 5.49
CA THR A 204 -7.69 1.18 4.67
C THR A 204 -7.48 -0.08 3.81
N ALA A 205 -8.43 -1.01 3.80
CA ALA A 205 -8.34 -2.21 2.96
C ALA A 205 -8.46 -1.83 1.48
N ILE A 206 -7.48 -2.17 0.65
CA ILE A 206 -7.53 -1.84 -0.79
C ILE A 206 -7.96 -3.08 -1.56
N THR A 207 -9.07 -2.97 -2.29
CA THR A 207 -9.52 -4.02 -3.19
C THR A 207 -9.41 -3.57 -4.63
N VAL A 208 -8.85 -4.40 -5.51
CA VAL A 208 -8.80 -4.17 -6.96
C VAL A 208 -9.56 -5.30 -7.63
N ASP A 209 -10.65 -4.98 -8.33
CA ASP A 209 -11.55 -5.98 -8.94
C ASP A 209 -11.92 -7.11 -7.95
N ARG A 210 -12.24 -6.71 -6.70
CA ARG A 210 -12.56 -7.56 -5.54
C ARG A 210 -11.40 -8.36 -4.95
N ARG A 211 -10.18 -8.26 -5.48
CA ARG A 211 -8.98 -8.85 -4.89
C ARG A 211 -8.40 -7.93 -3.82
N LEU A 212 -8.19 -8.43 -2.61
CA LEU A 212 -7.57 -7.69 -1.52
C LEU A 212 -6.05 -7.53 -1.76
N LEU A 213 -5.63 -6.31 -2.06
CA LEU A 213 -4.23 -5.95 -2.34
C LEU A 213 -3.42 -5.77 -1.05
N THR A 214 -4.04 -5.26 0.01
CA THR A 214 -3.46 -5.09 1.35
C THR A 214 -3.49 -6.39 2.18
N SER A 215 -3.52 -7.54 1.51
CA SER A 215 -3.43 -8.84 2.17
C SER A 215 -1.97 -9.21 2.42
N VAL A 216 -1.74 -10.12 3.36
CA VAL A 216 -0.43 -10.76 3.55
C VAL A 216 0.04 -11.51 2.30
N SER A 217 -0.86 -11.83 1.36
CA SER A 217 -0.53 -12.42 0.07
C SER A 217 0.03 -11.42 -0.97
N CYS A 218 0.33 -10.19 -0.57
CA CYS A 218 0.83 -9.15 -1.46
C CYS A 218 2.13 -9.55 -2.18
N SER A 219 2.20 -9.28 -3.49
CA SER A 219 3.34 -9.56 -4.38
C SER A 219 4.64 -8.88 -3.92
N LYS A 220 4.57 -7.63 -3.42
CA LYS A 220 5.74 -6.81 -3.07
C LYS A 220 6.56 -7.36 -1.90
N LEU A 221 5.93 -8.08 -0.97
CA LEU A 221 6.65 -8.73 0.12
C LEU A 221 7.53 -9.89 -0.38
N GLY A 222 7.46 -10.25 -1.69
CA GLY A 222 8.15 -11.42 -2.23
C GLY A 222 7.57 -12.73 -1.70
N MET A 223 6.42 -12.62 -1.03
CA MET A 223 5.70 -13.70 -0.39
C MET A 223 4.79 -14.29 -1.44
N PHE A 224 5.38 -15.10 -2.32
CA PHE A 224 4.56 -16.01 -3.09
C PHE A 224 3.76 -16.83 -2.09
N GLU A 225 2.42 -16.77 -2.14
CA GLU A 225 1.50 -17.60 -1.34
C GLU A 225 1.84 -19.11 -1.40
N ALA A 226 2.70 -19.50 -2.35
CA ALA A 226 3.22 -20.82 -2.58
C ALA A 226 4.68 -21.02 -2.13
N ILE A 227 5.28 -20.15 -1.30
CA ILE A 227 6.65 -20.30 -0.76
C ILE A 227 6.74 -19.82 0.70
N TYR A 228 6.51 -18.55 1.01
CA TYR A 228 6.59 -18.00 2.39
C TYR A 228 5.20 -17.70 2.92
N ARG A 229 4.90 -18.09 4.17
CA ARG A 229 3.61 -17.85 4.83
C ARG A 229 3.77 -17.02 6.10
N PRO A 230 2.80 -16.16 6.47
CA PRO A 230 2.74 -15.55 7.79
C PRO A 230 2.90 -16.59 8.89
N PHE A 231 3.87 -16.35 9.77
CA PHE A 231 4.13 -17.17 10.94
C PHE A 231 3.81 -16.39 12.22
N MET A 232 4.17 -15.11 12.25
CA MET A 232 3.87 -14.25 13.40
C MET A 232 3.66 -12.82 12.95
N SER A 233 2.69 -12.14 13.55
CA SER A 233 2.49 -10.70 13.39
C SER A 233 2.28 -10.08 14.76
N GLY A 234 2.56 -8.79 14.91
CA GLY A 234 2.25 -8.08 16.14
C GLY A 234 2.27 -6.58 15.94
N ARG A 235 1.63 -5.86 16.85
CA ARG A 235 1.60 -4.40 16.89
C ARG A 235 2.49 -3.91 18.03
N PHE A 236 2.82 -2.63 18.02
CA PHE A 236 3.45 -1.97 19.15
C PHE A 236 2.52 -0.95 19.80
N GLU A 237 2.40 -1.03 21.12
CA GLU A 237 1.78 -0.02 21.98
C GLU A 237 2.79 0.43 23.03
N GLU A 238 2.99 1.74 23.18
CA GLU A 238 3.98 2.33 24.10
C GLU A 238 5.37 1.66 24.02
N GLU A 239 5.80 1.34 22.79
CA GLU A 239 7.06 0.63 22.55
C GLU A 239 7.12 -0.75 23.25
N LYS A 240 6.01 -1.48 23.28
CA LYS A 240 5.98 -2.90 23.64
C LYS A 240 5.14 -3.63 22.61
N VAL A 241 5.52 -4.88 22.33
CA VAL A 241 4.70 -5.73 21.45
C VAL A 241 3.36 -5.97 22.15
N SER A 242 2.29 -5.55 21.48
CA SER A 242 0.90 -5.82 21.82
C SER A 242 0.26 -6.66 20.71
N ASP A 243 -0.81 -7.38 21.05
CA ASP A 243 -1.64 -8.13 20.10
C ASP A 243 -0.86 -9.00 19.11
N SER A 244 0.16 -9.68 19.61
CA SER A 244 0.93 -10.63 18.83
C SER A 244 0.10 -11.89 18.56
N VAL A 245 0.17 -12.33 17.31
CA VAL A 245 -0.55 -13.50 16.81
C VAL A 245 0.47 -14.41 16.14
N VAL A 246 0.58 -15.63 16.65
CA VAL A 246 1.29 -16.72 15.97
C VAL A 246 0.28 -17.44 15.08
N HIS A 247 0.55 -17.45 13.78
CA HIS A 247 -0.29 -18.06 12.77
C HIS A 247 0.09 -19.53 12.61
N SER A 248 -0.91 -20.39 12.41
CA SER A 248 -0.64 -21.79 12.12
C SER A 248 0.15 -21.96 10.81
N PRO A 249 1.09 -22.94 10.71
CA PRO A 249 1.67 -23.40 9.44
C PRO A 249 0.65 -23.81 8.38
N LEU A 250 -0.43 -24.43 8.87
CA LEU A 250 -1.32 -25.33 8.14
C LEU A 250 -2.74 -24.73 7.98
N PRO A 251 -2.94 -23.47 7.58
CA PRO A 251 -4.29 -23.00 7.39
C PRO A 251 -4.82 -23.38 6.02
N ASP A 252 -6.14 -23.36 5.94
CA ASP A 252 -6.87 -23.35 4.69
C ASP A 252 -6.47 -22.09 3.89
N ARG A 253 -6.14 -22.28 2.61
CA ARG A 253 -5.51 -21.26 1.76
C ARG A 253 -6.39 -20.02 1.59
N HIS A 254 -7.70 -20.18 1.77
CA HIS A 254 -8.69 -19.11 1.74
C HIS A 254 -8.56 -18.11 2.89
N ILE A 255 -7.83 -18.45 3.96
CA ILE A 255 -7.68 -17.58 5.13
C ILE A 255 -6.66 -16.47 4.85
N PHE A 256 -5.52 -16.77 4.20
CA PHE A 256 -4.45 -15.78 4.00
C PHE A 256 -4.83 -14.63 3.07
N SER A 257 -5.61 -14.89 2.02
CA SER A 257 -6.09 -13.82 1.13
C SER A 257 -7.06 -12.87 1.83
N LYS A 258 -7.61 -13.26 2.99
CA LYS A 258 -8.45 -12.44 3.87
C LYS A 258 -7.66 -11.77 4.99
N ILE A 259 -6.47 -12.24 5.33
CA ILE A 259 -5.64 -11.64 6.40
C ILE A 259 -5.03 -10.33 5.89
N ARG A 260 -5.34 -9.24 6.59
CA ARG A 260 -4.79 -7.92 6.32
C ARG A 260 -3.34 -7.81 6.78
N LEU A 261 -2.52 -7.15 5.97
CA LEU A 261 -1.12 -6.91 6.31
C LEU A 261 -0.96 -5.87 7.43
N ALA A 262 -1.62 -4.74 7.28
CA ALA A 262 -1.62 -3.68 8.27
C ALA A 262 -2.86 -3.80 9.18
N PRO A 263 -2.71 -3.57 10.50
CA PRO A 263 -3.85 -3.50 11.40
C PRO A 263 -4.80 -2.36 10.99
N PRO A 264 -6.06 -2.35 11.44
CA PRO A 264 -6.98 -1.23 11.16
C PRO A 264 -6.52 0.09 11.78
N GLN A 265 -5.83 0.02 12.93
CA GLN A 265 -5.34 1.20 13.61
C GLN A 265 -3.90 1.54 13.18
N PRO A 266 -3.58 2.82 12.94
CA PRO A 266 -2.23 3.23 12.60
C PRO A 266 -1.26 2.95 13.74
N GLY A 267 -0.04 2.55 13.39
CA GLY A 267 1.04 2.38 14.35
C GLY A 267 2.15 1.47 13.86
N PRO A 268 3.24 1.38 14.64
CA PRO A 268 4.30 0.45 14.33
C PRO A 268 3.77 -0.98 14.45
N HIS A 269 4.17 -1.85 13.52
CA HIS A 269 3.81 -3.26 13.53
C HIS A 269 4.85 -4.09 12.78
N PHE A 270 4.81 -5.40 12.95
CA PHE A 270 5.71 -6.31 12.26
C PHE A 270 5.00 -7.55 11.74
N LEU A 271 5.62 -8.16 10.73
CA LEU A 271 5.24 -9.44 10.16
C LEU A 271 6.48 -10.31 9.99
N ILE A 272 6.37 -11.56 10.39
CA ILE A 272 7.37 -12.61 10.20
C ILE A 272 6.73 -13.70 9.36
N CYS A 273 7.43 -14.09 8.29
CA CYS A 273 7.00 -15.17 7.42
C CYS A 273 8.05 -16.27 7.35
N SER A 274 7.59 -17.50 7.12
CA SER A 274 8.39 -18.71 7.16
C SER A 274 8.14 -19.64 5.96
N LEU A 275 9.17 -20.39 5.55
CA LEU A 275 9.13 -21.51 4.61
C LEU A 275 8.51 -22.79 5.19
N GLU A 276 8.12 -22.75 6.46
CA GLU A 276 7.55 -23.83 7.26
C GLU A 276 6.82 -24.94 6.47
N TRP A 277 5.79 -24.60 5.69
CA TRP A 277 4.99 -25.60 4.98
C TRP A 277 5.78 -26.36 3.88
N ARG A 278 6.80 -25.75 3.26
CA ARG A 278 7.66 -26.43 2.28
C ARG A 278 8.63 -27.40 2.95
N VAL A 279 9.19 -26.99 4.07
CA VAL A 279 10.08 -27.86 4.86
C VAL A 279 9.29 -29.08 5.35
N GLN A 280 8.05 -28.88 5.81
CA GLN A 280 7.13 -29.97 6.16
C GLN A 280 6.85 -30.89 4.97
N ARG A 281 6.53 -30.34 3.79
CA ARG A 281 6.34 -31.15 2.58
C ARG A 281 7.57 -31.98 2.25
N ALA A 282 8.76 -31.36 2.23
CA ALA A 282 10.00 -32.02 1.87
C ALA A 282 10.38 -33.15 2.85
N LEU A 283 10.24 -32.91 4.16
CA LEU A 283 10.44 -33.94 5.19
C LEU A 283 9.49 -35.13 5.02
N ALA A 284 8.27 -34.88 4.55
CA ALA A 284 7.26 -35.91 4.38
C ALA A 284 7.38 -36.67 3.05
N THR A 285 7.86 -36.03 1.98
CA THR A 285 8.05 -36.66 0.66
C THR A 285 9.45 -37.23 0.43
N GLY A 286 10.39 -36.96 1.35
CA GLY A 286 11.81 -37.31 1.17
C GLY A 286 12.52 -36.47 0.11
N GLU A 287 11.86 -35.42 -0.41
CA GLU A 287 12.51 -34.42 -1.26
C GLU A 287 13.48 -33.59 -0.40
N GLY A 288 14.62 -33.16 -0.99
CA GLY A 288 15.55 -32.29 -0.27
C GLY A 288 14.90 -30.95 0.10
N PRO A 289 14.90 -30.52 1.38
CA PRO A 289 14.13 -29.37 1.86
C PRO A 289 14.45 -28.02 1.21
N PHE A 290 15.55 -27.93 0.46
CA PHE A 290 16.06 -26.68 -0.10
C PHE A 290 16.42 -26.75 -1.59
N ALA A 291 16.15 -27.87 -2.27
CA ALA A 291 16.50 -28.00 -3.68
C ALA A 291 15.67 -27.05 -4.56
N GLY A 292 16.33 -26.06 -5.18
CA GLY A 292 15.70 -25.14 -6.14
C GLY A 292 14.85 -24.02 -5.53
N LEU A 293 14.97 -23.74 -4.23
CA LEU A 293 14.28 -22.60 -3.62
C LEU A 293 14.98 -21.28 -3.97
N PRO A 294 14.21 -20.21 -4.27
CA PRO A 294 14.79 -18.88 -4.35
C PRO A 294 15.37 -18.50 -2.98
N PHE A 295 16.53 -17.84 -2.96
CA PHE A 295 17.15 -17.32 -1.75
C PHE A 295 16.11 -16.58 -0.88
N PRO A 296 16.17 -16.71 0.45
CA PRO A 296 15.20 -16.06 1.32
C PRO A 296 15.17 -14.56 1.09
N PRO A 297 13.96 -13.96 1.00
CA PRO A 297 13.84 -12.53 0.84
C PRO A 297 14.52 -11.86 2.03
N ARG A 298 15.24 -10.77 1.76
CA ARG A 298 15.89 -9.96 2.80
C ARG A 298 14.87 -9.54 3.85
N HIS A 299 15.31 -9.41 5.08
CA HIS A 299 14.55 -8.68 6.09
C HIS A 299 14.36 -7.22 5.63
N ARG A 300 13.24 -6.59 5.96
CA ARG A 300 12.88 -5.26 5.46
C ARG A 300 12.31 -4.36 6.55
N VAL A 301 12.61 -3.09 6.45
CA VAL A 301 11.97 -2.02 7.21
C VAL A 301 11.27 -1.09 6.22
N TYR A 302 10.03 -0.76 6.53
CA TYR A 302 9.16 0.09 5.74
C TYR A 302 8.74 1.29 6.57
N TRP A 303 8.89 2.48 6.01
CA TRP A 303 8.35 3.71 6.58
C TRP A 303 7.04 4.03 5.90
N VAL A 304 5.96 4.10 6.66
CA VAL A 304 4.59 4.22 6.16
C VAL A 304 4.03 5.56 6.59
N ARG A 305 3.58 6.37 5.63
CA ARG A 305 2.88 7.63 5.87
C ARG A 305 1.48 7.56 5.28
N HIS A 306 0.47 7.68 6.14
CA HIS A 306 -0.94 7.59 5.74
C HIS A 306 -1.24 6.35 4.87
N GLY A 307 -0.71 5.19 5.28
CA GLY A 307 -0.91 3.92 4.58
C GLY A 307 -0.06 3.69 3.32
N VAL A 308 0.84 4.63 2.97
CA VAL A 308 1.75 4.52 1.82
C VAL A 308 3.21 4.39 2.28
N VAL A 309 3.93 3.44 1.72
CA VAL A 309 5.36 3.21 1.96
C VAL A 309 6.19 4.30 1.27
N VAL A 310 6.76 5.20 2.06
CA VAL A 310 7.56 6.34 1.59
C VAL A 310 9.05 6.04 1.55
N ALA A 311 9.52 5.10 2.36
CA ALA A 311 10.88 4.59 2.29
C ALA A 311 10.96 3.10 2.63
N GLU A 312 11.98 2.42 2.13
CA GLU A 312 12.27 1.02 2.45
C GLU A 312 13.78 0.82 2.65
N LYS A 313 14.16 -0.06 3.58
CA LYS A 313 15.55 -0.46 3.81
C LYS A 313 15.64 -1.96 4.02
N ASN A 314 16.65 -2.58 3.40
CA ASN A 314 16.91 -4.00 3.58
C ASN A 314 17.84 -4.23 4.77
N ILE A 315 17.52 -5.24 5.56
CA ILE A 315 18.37 -5.81 6.61
C ILE A 315 18.95 -7.13 6.07
N HIS A 316 20.20 -7.41 6.42
CA HIS A 316 20.84 -8.68 6.07
C HIS A 316 20.04 -9.85 6.67
N ASN A 317 19.91 -10.95 5.94
CA ASN A 317 19.16 -12.13 6.35
C ASN A 317 20.09 -13.34 6.24
N THR A 318 20.55 -13.85 7.37
CA THR A 318 21.33 -15.08 7.49
C THR A 318 20.46 -16.32 7.65
N THR A 319 19.15 -16.13 7.84
CA THR A 319 18.22 -17.26 8.00
C THR A 319 17.99 -17.95 6.67
N SER A 320 17.69 -19.25 6.75
CA SER A 320 17.49 -20.09 5.56
C SER A 320 16.03 -20.18 5.13
N GLY A 321 15.09 -19.89 6.04
CA GLY A 321 13.66 -20.03 5.78
C GLY A 321 12.76 -18.96 6.33
N THR A 322 13.27 -17.85 6.88
CA THR A 322 12.41 -16.81 7.46
C THR A 322 12.66 -15.42 6.87
N CYS A 323 11.63 -14.58 6.85
CA CYS A 323 11.78 -13.16 6.55
C CYS A 323 11.00 -12.30 7.56
N PHE A 324 11.58 -11.16 7.90
CA PHE A 324 11.05 -10.20 8.86
C PHE A 324 10.76 -8.88 8.14
N CYS A 325 9.56 -8.34 8.35
CA CYS A 325 9.14 -7.04 7.88
C CYS A 325 8.72 -6.18 9.06
N LEU A 326 9.35 -5.02 9.23
CA LEU A 326 9.00 -4.00 10.21
C LEU A 326 8.36 -2.82 9.51
N PHE A 327 7.21 -2.36 10.00
CA PHE A 327 6.49 -1.21 9.48
C PHE A 327 6.50 -0.12 10.56
N LEU A 328 7.09 1.03 10.23
CA LEU A 328 7.23 2.17 11.12
C LEU A 328 6.42 3.36 10.62
N PRO A 329 5.74 4.11 11.51
CA PRO A 329 5.06 5.33 11.14
C PRO A 329 6.06 6.40 10.69
N ALA A 330 5.69 7.17 9.67
CA ALA A 330 6.53 8.20 9.07
C ALA A 330 5.87 9.59 9.12
N GLU A 331 4.82 9.77 9.93
CA GLU A 331 4.08 11.02 10.08
C GLU A 331 4.91 12.13 10.71
N SER A 332 5.86 11.79 11.59
CA SER A 332 6.70 12.76 12.30
C SER A 332 7.94 13.21 11.50
N HIS A 333 8.37 12.42 10.51
CA HIS A 333 9.54 12.75 9.69
C HIS A 333 9.31 14.02 8.87
N ARG A 334 10.40 14.77 8.64
CA ARG A 334 10.38 15.78 7.57
C ARG A 334 10.23 15.08 6.23
N SER A 335 9.45 15.68 5.34
CA SER A 335 9.25 15.16 4.00
C SER A 335 9.45 16.24 2.95
N ASP A 336 9.58 15.78 1.71
CA ASP A 336 9.45 16.62 0.55
C ASP A 336 8.02 17.23 0.44
N LEU A 337 7.82 18.11 -0.55
CA LEU A 337 6.53 18.75 -0.79
C LEU A 337 5.40 17.77 -1.10
N THR A 338 5.75 16.55 -1.52
CA THR A 338 4.75 15.50 -1.76
C THR A 338 4.40 14.77 -0.48
N GLY A 339 5.33 14.54 0.43
CA GLY A 339 5.13 13.55 1.50
C GLY A 339 5.27 12.12 1.02
N LEU A 340 5.96 11.86 -0.11
CA LEU A 340 6.29 10.53 -0.62
C LEU A 340 7.78 10.19 -0.45
N ALA A 341 8.59 11.16 -0.04
CA ALA A 341 9.97 10.96 0.40
C ALA A 341 10.16 11.59 1.78
N ILE A 342 10.98 10.95 2.61
CA ILE A 342 11.30 11.42 3.96
C ILE A 342 12.79 11.67 4.12
N GLU A 343 13.11 12.57 5.03
CA GLU A 343 14.46 12.78 5.53
C GLU A 343 14.62 11.97 6.83
N PHE A 344 15.70 11.20 6.93
CA PHE A 344 15.99 10.40 8.11
C PHE A 344 16.72 11.24 9.15
N GLU A 345 16.26 11.17 10.40
CA GLU A 345 16.94 11.76 11.55
C GLU A 345 18.11 10.88 12.01
N GLU A 346 19.08 11.47 12.72
CA GLU A 346 20.27 10.73 13.19
C GLU A 346 19.91 9.57 14.14
N ASP A 347 18.81 9.70 14.90
CA ASP A 347 18.32 8.72 15.87
C ASP A 347 17.44 7.62 15.26
N GLU A 348 17.09 7.71 13.96
CA GLU A 348 16.17 6.77 13.32
C GLU A 348 16.66 5.33 13.40
N LYS A 349 17.98 5.18 13.30
CA LYS A 349 18.65 3.88 13.47
C LYS A 349 18.34 3.28 14.84
N GLU A 350 18.37 4.08 15.90
CA GLU A 350 18.12 3.61 17.26
C GLU A 350 16.67 3.19 17.45
N LYS A 351 15.72 3.93 16.83
CA LYS A 351 14.29 3.56 16.79
C LYS A 351 14.10 2.21 16.12
N VAL A 352 14.68 1.99 14.93
CA VAL A 352 14.61 0.71 14.20
C VAL A 352 15.15 -0.44 15.04
N VAL A 353 16.35 -0.28 15.61
CA VAL A 353 16.99 -1.31 16.45
C VAL A 353 16.13 -1.63 17.67
N ARG A 354 15.51 -0.62 18.29
CA ARG A 354 14.64 -0.79 19.46
C ARG A 354 13.40 -1.62 19.13
N PHE A 355 12.64 -1.23 18.10
CA PHE A 355 11.44 -1.96 17.68
C PHE A 355 11.77 -3.37 17.20
N ALA A 356 12.81 -3.52 16.38
CA ALA A 356 13.23 -4.83 15.92
C ALA A 356 13.67 -5.73 17.10
N GLY A 357 14.45 -5.21 18.04
CA GLY A 357 14.85 -5.97 19.24
C GLY A 357 13.68 -6.36 20.14
N GLN A 358 12.62 -5.55 20.18
CA GLN A 358 11.37 -5.91 20.87
C GLN A 358 10.60 -7.00 20.12
N SER A 359 10.47 -6.91 18.79
CA SER A 359 9.92 -8.01 17.98
C SER A 359 10.69 -9.30 18.19
N ALA A 360 12.02 -9.25 18.23
CA ALA A 360 12.87 -10.41 18.44
C ALA A 360 12.63 -11.06 19.81
N ARG A 361 12.51 -10.26 20.88
CA ARG A 361 12.15 -10.78 22.22
C ARG A 361 10.78 -11.44 22.23
N ALA A 362 9.77 -10.80 21.62
CA ALA A 362 8.43 -11.36 21.51
C ALA A 362 8.44 -12.67 20.70
N LEU A 363 9.18 -12.70 19.59
CA LEU A 363 9.35 -13.88 18.74
C LEU A 363 9.93 -15.08 19.49
N VAL A 364 10.99 -14.85 20.27
CA VAL A 364 11.60 -15.91 21.09
C VAL A 364 10.63 -16.38 22.18
N GLN A 365 9.97 -15.46 22.87
CA GLN A 365 9.06 -15.80 23.97
C GLN A 365 7.82 -16.56 23.49
N GLU A 366 7.16 -16.04 22.46
CA GLU A 366 5.88 -16.57 21.98
C GLU A 366 6.04 -17.71 20.98
N GLY A 367 7.02 -17.62 20.07
CA GLY A 367 7.33 -18.71 19.15
C GLY A 367 7.77 -19.97 19.88
N THR A 368 8.62 -19.83 20.91
CA THR A 368 9.03 -20.99 21.73
C THR A 368 7.86 -21.54 22.55
N SER A 369 7.02 -20.67 23.10
CA SER A 369 5.79 -21.06 23.82
C SER A 369 4.83 -21.82 22.89
N TYR A 370 4.57 -21.32 21.68
CA TYR A 370 3.71 -21.97 20.69
C TYR A 370 4.24 -23.37 20.34
N LEU A 371 5.54 -23.50 20.03
CA LEU A 371 6.20 -24.78 19.74
C LEU A 371 6.30 -25.73 20.95
N SER A 372 5.93 -25.28 22.14
CA SER A 372 5.90 -26.12 23.36
C SER A 372 4.51 -26.63 23.73
N ARG A 373 3.44 -26.12 23.09
CA ARG A 373 2.06 -26.55 23.36
C ARG A 373 1.69 -27.73 22.46
N ASN A 374 1.65 -28.93 23.03
CA ASN A 374 1.31 -30.17 22.33
C ASN A 374 -0.13 -30.25 21.75
N GLY A 375 -1.04 -29.30 22.07
CA GLY A 375 -2.48 -29.39 21.78
C GLY A 375 -3.09 -28.33 20.85
N ASN A 376 -2.32 -27.39 20.32
CA ASN A 376 -2.88 -26.24 19.58
C ASN A 376 -3.20 -26.50 18.10
N PHE A 377 -3.03 -27.73 17.61
CA PHE A 377 -3.23 -28.06 16.19
C PHE A 377 -4.56 -28.76 15.89
N GLU A 378 -5.43 -28.95 16.90
CA GLU A 378 -6.73 -29.63 16.75
C GLU A 378 -7.95 -28.71 16.88
N ASN A 379 -7.79 -27.43 17.24
CA ASN A 379 -8.91 -26.49 17.32
C ASN A 379 -8.43 -25.06 17.06
N GLU A 380 -8.58 -24.59 15.82
CA GLU A 380 -8.68 -23.16 15.53
C GLU A 380 -10.02 -22.91 14.83
N ASP A 381 -11.09 -23.00 15.61
CA ASP A 381 -12.31 -22.29 15.28
C ASP A 381 -12.03 -20.78 15.42
N THR A 382 -12.22 -20.10 14.30
CA THR A 382 -12.66 -18.70 14.20
C THR A 382 -11.75 -17.61 14.79
N GLY A 383 -10.89 -17.09 13.92
CA GLY A 383 -10.46 -15.69 13.93
C GLY A 383 -10.75 -15.04 12.57
N GLU A 384 -11.90 -15.33 11.95
CA GLU A 384 -12.30 -14.65 10.72
C GLU A 384 -12.66 -13.20 11.05
N TRP A 385 -11.84 -12.25 10.58
CA TRP A 385 -12.37 -10.93 10.26
C TRP A 385 -13.31 -11.12 9.06
N THR A 386 -14.60 -11.23 9.34
CA THR A 386 -15.62 -11.42 8.31
C THR A 386 -15.74 -10.14 7.47
N PHE A 387 -15.16 -10.19 6.28
CA PHE A 387 -15.39 -9.18 5.26
C PHE A 387 -16.81 -9.34 4.73
N THR A 388 -17.65 -8.33 4.96
CA THR A 388 -18.97 -8.27 4.31
C THR A 388 -18.74 -7.83 2.87
N ALA A 389 -18.82 -8.76 1.92
CA ALA A 389 -18.72 -8.40 0.50
C ALA A 389 -19.79 -7.34 0.17
N PRO A 390 -19.42 -6.21 -0.47
CA PRO A 390 -20.40 -5.20 -0.84
C PRO A 390 -21.41 -5.77 -1.85
N ALA A 391 -22.68 -5.44 -1.63
CA ALA A 391 -23.81 -5.82 -2.47
C ALA A 391 -23.60 -5.44 -3.94
N GLU A 392 -24.15 -6.29 -4.81
CA GLU A 392 -24.04 -6.29 -6.27
C GLU A 392 -23.98 -4.89 -6.91
N VAL A 393 -22.81 -4.55 -7.45
CA VAL A 393 -22.69 -3.57 -8.52
C VAL A 393 -22.99 -4.29 -9.83
N SER A 394 -24.01 -3.84 -10.55
CA SER A 394 -24.40 -4.37 -11.86
C SER A 394 -23.21 -4.30 -12.84
N ILE A 395 -22.68 -5.48 -13.22
CA ILE A 395 -21.52 -5.68 -14.10
C ILE A 395 -21.99 -5.71 -15.58
N SER A 396 -23.02 -4.97 -15.97
CA SER A 396 -23.51 -4.98 -17.36
C SER A 396 -22.81 -3.99 -18.28
N ALA A 397 -21.90 -3.15 -17.77
CA ALA A 397 -21.20 -2.12 -18.55
C ALA A 397 -19.66 -2.20 -18.53
N ALA A 398 -19.07 -3.13 -17.77
CA ALA A 398 -17.62 -3.17 -17.54
C ALA A 398 -16.94 -4.25 -18.40
N GLY A 399 -16.30 -3.81 -19.49
CA GLY A 399 -15.46 -4.67 -20.34
C GLY A 399 -14.21 -5.19 -19.62
N PHE A 400 -13.85 -6.43 -19.95
CA PHE A 400 -12.67 -7.23 -19.60
C PHE A 400 -11.45 -6.51 -18.97
N SER A 401 -11.02 -6.94 -17.77
CA SER A 401 -9.87 -6.45 -16.97
C SER A 401 -8.69 -7.45 -16.95
N VAL A 402 -7.46 -6.97 -16.69
CA VAL A 402 -6.25 -7.80 -16.48
C VAL A 402 -6.37 -8.75 -15.29
N ALA A 403 -7.17 -8.43 -14.27
CA ALA A 403 -7.45 -9.38 -13.18
C ALA A 403 -8.13 -10.66 -13.70
N THR A 404 -8.83 -10.57 -14.84
CA THR A 404 -9.43 -11.72 -15.53
C THR A 404 -8.51 -12.38 -16.58
N GLU A 405 -7.53 -11.67 -17.17
CA GLU A 405 -6.66 -12.20 -18.25
C GLU A 405 -5.22 -12.55 -17.82
N SER A 406 -4.52 -11.69 -17.07
CA SER A 406 -3.10 -11.91 -16.74
C SER A 406 -2.87 -12.94 -15.64
N LEU A 407 -3.95 -13.36 -14.98
CA LEU A 407 -3.89 -14.56 -14.18
C LEU A 407 -3.73 -15.78 -15.09
N LEU A 408 -4.41 -15.96 -16.21
CA LEU A 408 -4.41 -17.26 -16.91
C LEU A 408 -3.03 -17.86 -17.28
N SER A 409 -1.98 -17.08 -17.52
CA SER A 409 -0.64 -17.64 -17.86
C SER A 409 0.23 -17.95 -16.62
N ILE A 410 0.29 -17.04 -15.64
CA ILE A 410 0.99 -17.26 -14.36
C ILE A 410 0.17 -18.21 -13.48
N VAL A 411 -1.14 -18.08 -13.48
CA VAL A 411 -2.12 -18.98 -12.84
C VAL A 411 -2.16 -20.32 -13.51
N HIS A 412 -1.92 -20.55 -14.81
CA HIS A 412 -1.79 -21.93 -15.29
C HIS A 412 -0.54 -22.64 -14.76
N TYR A 413 0.61 -21.94 -14.69
CA TYR A 413 1.83 -22.52 -14.11
C TYR A 413 1.68 -22.69 -12.59
N VAL A 414 1.17 -21.67 -11.91
CA VAL A 414 0.89 -21.68 -10.46
C VAL A 414 -0.24 -22.63 -10.11
N GLN A 415 -1.27 -22.82 -10.95
CA GLN A 415 -2.35 -23.81 -10.82
C GLN A 415 -1.79 -25.21 -11.01
N LYS A 416 -0.93 -25.45 -12.01
CA LYS A 416 -0.32 -26.77 -12.20
C LYS A 416 0.61 -27.16 -11.05
N VAL A 417 1.39 -26.20 -10.52
CA VAL A 417 2.20 -26.39 -9.31
C VAL A 417 1.33 -26.49 -8.05
N ARG A 418 0.21 -25.74 -7.99
CA ARG A 418 -0.81 -25.78 -6.93
C ARG A 418 -1.53 -27.12 -6.89
N ASP A 419 -2.03 -27.61 -8.00
CA ASP A 419 -2.86 -28.81 -8.09
C ASP A 419 -2.00 -30.02 -7.72
N LYS A 420 -0.74 -30.09 -8.21
CA LYS A 420 0.24 -31.07 -7.74
C LYS A 420 0.60 -30.93 -6.26
N ALA A 421 0.69 -29.71 -5.74
CA ALA A 421 0.98 -29.48 -4.32
C ALA A 421 -0.21 -29.81 -3.42
N ILE A 422 -1.45 -29.58 -3.88
CA ILE A 422 -2.71 -29.90 -3.18
C ILE A 422 -2.94 -31.41 -3.19
N GLU A 423 -2.72 -32.08 -4.32
CA GLU A 423 -2.82 -33.53 -4.43
C GLU A 423 -1.82 -34.21 -3.49
N ALA A 424 -0.56 -33.74 -3.48
CA ALA A 424 0.45 -34.19 -2.52
C ALA A 424 0.09 -33.83 -1.06
N LEU A 425 -0.50 -32.66 -0.78
CA LEU A 425 -0.90 -32.25 0.57
C LEU A 425 -2.06 -33.12 1.10
N ASN A 426 -3.04 -33.42 0.25
CA ASN A 426 -4.19 -34.25 0.60
C ASN A 426 -3.78 -35.71 0.81
N GLU A 427 -2.81 -36.22 0.04
CA GLU A 427 -2.19 -37.53 0.29
C GLU A 427 -1.39 -37.55 1.60
N LEU A 428 -0.72 -36.45 1.96
CA LEU A 428 0.11 -36.33 3.17
C LEU A 428 -0.70 -36.18 4.46
N VAL A 429 -1.82 -35.46 4.44
CA VAL A 429 -2.76 -35.35 5.58
C VAL A 429 -3.34 -36.72 5.97
N GLN A 430 -3.31 -37.68 5.05
CA GLN A 430 -3.80 -39.06 5.22
C GLN A 430 -2.71 -40.05 5.67
N LEU A 431 -1.42 -39.67 5.74
CA LEU A 431 -0.36 -40.60 6.13
C LEU A 431 -0.26 -40.76 7.67
N PRO A 432 -0.24 -42.00 8.19
CA PRO A 432 -0.17 -42.28 9.61
C PRO A 432 1.26 -42.09 10.15
N GLY A 433 1.60 -40.84 10.42
CA GLY A 433 2.66 -40.40 11.32
C GLY A 433 2.14 -39.17 12.04
N SER A 434 2.10 -39.18 13.38
CA SER A 434 1.43 -38.11 14.12
C SER A 434 2.00 -36.75 13.71
N ARG A 435 1.12 -35.79 13.36
CA ARG A 435 1.50 -34.37 13.11
C ARG A 435 2.48 -33.86 14.18
N SER A 436 2.30 -34.33 15.41
CA SER A 436 3.19 -34.16 16.56
C SER A 436 4.67 -34.52 16.28
N LYS A 437 4.98 -35.66 15.65
CA LYS A 437 6.35 -36.10 15.36
C LYS A 437 7.04 -35.23 14.29
N LEU A 438 6.29 -34.71 13.33
CA LEU A 438 6.78 -33.74 12.34
C LEU A 438 7.15 -32.41 13.01
N ILE A 439 6.30 -31.94 13.93
CA ILE A 439 6.52 -30.72 14.71
C ILE A 439 7.74 -30.87 15.64
N GLU A 440 7.90 -32.02 16.30
CA GLU A 440 9.06 -32.30 17.16
C GLU A 440 10.39 -32.25 16.39
N ASN A 441 10.43 -32.81 15.18
CA ASN A 441 11.62 -32.76 14.33
C ASN A 441 11.89 -31.35 13.77
N TRP A 442 10.85 -30.53 13.63
CA TRP A 442 10.93 -29.20 13.05
C TRP A 442 11.30 -28.12 14.08
N LYS A 443 10.85 -28.28 15.33
CA LYS A 443 11.08 -27.32 16.43
C LYS A 443 12.54 -26.82 16.54
N PRO A 444 13.59 -27.65 16.46
CA PRO A 444 14.97 -27.17 16.52
C PRO A 444 15.35 -26.24 15.35
N PHE A 445 14.83 -26.50 14.15
CA PHE A 445 15.06 -25.68 12.97
C PHE A 445 14.40 -24.30 13.13
N VAL A 446 13.15 -24.27 13.60
CA VAL A 446 12.44 -23.01 13.86
C VAL A 446 13.15 -22.21 14.92
N VAL A 447 13.47 -22.82 16.06
CA VAL A 447 14.18 -22.13 17.13
C VAL A 447 15.51 -21.56 16.64
N ALA A 448 16.24 -22.30 15.78
CA ALA A 448 17.46 -21.82 15.16
C ALA A 448 17.23 -20.64 14.19
N ASP A 449 16.24 -20.73 13.29
CA ASP A 449 15.90 -19.65 12.36
C ASP A 449 15.38 -18.41 13.11
N LEU A 450 14.51 -18.57 14.12
CA LEU A 450 14.03 -17.47 14.97
C LEU A 450 15.18 -16.81 15.76
N SER A 451 16.12 -17.61 16.26
CA SER A 451 17.33 -17.11 16.93
C SER A 451 18.24 -16.37 15.94
N ALA A 452 18.33 -16.84 14.70
CA ALA A 452 19.08 -16.17 13.64
C ALA A 452 18.43 -14.84 13.21
N VAL A 453 17.09 -14.77 13.11
CA VAL A 453 16.36 -13.50 12.91
C VAL A 453 16.68 -12.53 14.05
N SER A 454 16.59 -13.00 15.30
CA SER A 454 16.94 -12.18 16.48
C SER A 454 18.37 -11.66 16.38
N HIS A 455 19.31 -12.53 16.01
CA HIS A 455 20.71 -12.18 15.89
C HIS A 455 20.98 -11.22 14.73
N ASP A 456 20.31 -11.36 13.59
CA ASP A 456 20.41 -10.44 12.46
C ASP A 456 19.85 -9.06 12.79
N ILE A 457 18.76 -9.03 13.56
CA ILE A 457 18.19 -7.81 14.12
C ILE A 457 19.17 -7.14 15.09
N ASP A 458 19.78 -7.90 16.01
CA ASP A 458 20.77 -7.37 16.96
C ASP A 458 22.06 -6.92 16.24
N ARG A 459 22.41 -7.62 15.17
CA ARG A 459 23.49 -7.27 14.23
C ARG A 459 23.11 -6.17 13.24
N PHE A 460 21.91 -5.59 13.31
CA PHE A 460 21.54 -4.40 12.55
C PHE A 460 22.30 -3.15 13.07
N ARG A 461 23.62 -3.24 13.02
CA ARG A 461 24.59 -2.19 13.23
C ARG A 461 25.44 -2.19 11.96
N LEU A 462 25.57 -1.01 11.36
CA LEU A 462 26.49 -0.67 10.26
C LEU A 462 25.92 -0.80 8.84
N VAL A 463 24.97 0.06 8.49
CA VAL A 463 25.00 0.77 7.20
C VAL A 463 24.44 2.17 7.46
N GLN A 464 25.14 3.22 7.02
CA GLN A 464 24.67 4.62 7.10
C GLN A 464 23.22 4.71 6.60
N PHE A 465 22.40 5.51 7.29
CA PHE A 465 21.07 5.90 6.83
C PHE A 465 21.19 7.01 5.80
#